data_AF-A0A1A8JV20-F1
#
_entry.id   AF-A0A1A8JV20-F1
#
_cell.length_a   1.000
_cell.length_b   1.000
_cell.length_c   1.000
_cell.angle_alpha   90.00
_cell.angle_beta   90.00
_cell.angle_gamma   90.00
#
_symmetry.space_group_name_H-M   'P 1'
#
loop_
_entity.id
_entity.type
_entity.pdbx_description
1 polymer ?
#
loop_
_entity_poly.entity_id
_entity_poly.type
_entity_poly.pdbx_seq_one_letter_code
_entity_poly.pdbx_strand_id
1 'polypeptide(L)'
;LREVTGGIQAPFGAVRTIYTPRRGHKVDCMESLQSGEQYVAAGKERFKKLDYLQIAPRKKKMMQTLPLQVKPLPPNRIIVSARFLKPIKEPCPIFV
;
A
#
# COMPACT_ATOMS: atom_id res chain seq x y z
N LEU A 1 2.43 8.40 -24.39
CA LEU A 1 2.19 7.45 -23.26
C LEU A 1 3.25 6.35 -23.09
N ARG A 2 4.05 6.00 -24.11
CA ARG A 2 5.12 5.00 -23.97
C ARG A 2 6.17 5.38 -22.91
N GLU A 3 6.60 6.64 -22.90
CA GLU A 3 7.53 7.17 -21.89
C GLU A 3 7.00 7.02 -20.46
N VAL A 4 5.73 7.36 -20.25
CA VAL A 4 5.03 7.20 -18.97
C VAL A 4 4.97 5.72 -18.54
N THR A 5 4.78 4.81 -19.50
CA THR A 5 4.79 3.36 -19.24
C THR A 5 6.17 2.88 -18.80
N GLY A 6 7.23 3.34 -19.47
CA GLY A 6 8.61 3.00 -19.10
C GLY A 6 9.04 3.58 -17.76
N GLY A 7 8.59 4.79 -17.43
CA GLY A 7 8.95 5.47 -16.18
C GLY A 7 8.21 4.98 -14.93
N ILE A 8 6.93 4.61 -15.06
CA ILE A 8 6.11 4.18 -13.90
C ILE A 8 6.17 2.67 -13.69
N GLN A 9 6.34 1.86 -14.75
CA GLN A 9 6.34 0.39 -14.68
C GLN A 9 5.19 -0.18 -13.83
N ALA A 10 3.97 0.25 -14.13
CA ALA A 10 2.80 -0.15 -13.35
C ALA A 10 2.55 -1.67 -13.42
N PRO A 11 2.09 -2.32 -12.33
CA PRO A 11 1.87 -3.77 -12.29
C PRO A 11 0.74 -4.21 -13.23
N PHE A 12 -0.15 -3.29 -13.63
CA PHE A 12 -1.19 -3.55 -14.64
C PHE A 12 -0.67 -3.51 -16.09
N GLY A 13 0.64 -3.34 -16.29
CA GLY A 13 1.26 -3.29 -17.60
C GLY A 13 1.30 -1.88 -18.18
N ALA A 14 0.88 -1.74 -19.45
CA ALA A 14 1.01 -0.47 -20.17
C ALA A 14 -0.04 0.58 -19.78
N VAL A 15 0.40 1.83 -19.66
CA VAL A 15 -0.48 2.98 -19.47
C VAL A 15 -1.17 3.31 -20.79
N ARG A 16 -2.49 3.32 -20.80
CA ARG A 16 -3.32 3.58 -21.99
C ARG A 16 -4.05 4.91 -21.91
N THR A 17 -4.34 5.37 -20.70
CA THR A 17 -5.09 6.61 -20.47
C THR A 17 -4.51 7.36 -19.29
N ILE A 18 -4.55 8.68 -19.34
CA ILE A 18 -4.20 9.56 -18.23
C ILE A 18 -5.43 10.34 -17.81
N TYR A 19 -5.63 10.51 -16.50
CA TYR A 19 -6.74 11.25 -15.93
C TYR A 19 -6.27 12.35 -14.97
N THR A 20 -7.07 13.40 -14.83
CA THR A 20 -6.89 14.40 -13.77
C THR A 20 -7.35 13.84 -12.42
N PRO A 21 -6.57 13.96 -11.33
CA PRO A 21 -6.91 13.36 -10.03
C PRO A 21 -8.19 13.93 -9.41
N ARG A 22 -8.48 15.23 -9.59
CA ARG A 22 -9.65 15.89 -8.99
C ARG A 22 -10.96 15.65 -9.72
N ARG A 23 -10.93 15.72 -11.06
CA ARG A 23 -12.14 15.70 -11.89
C ARG A 23 -12.30 14.41 -12.70
N GLY A 24 -11.27 13.57 -12.80
CA GLY A 24 -11.32 12.34 -13.60
C GLY A 24 -11.42 12.59 -15.11
N HIS A 25 -11.09 13.79 -15.58
CA HIS A 25 -11.08 14.10 -17.00
C HIS A 25 -9.93 13.38 -17.69
N LYS A 26 -10.21 12.80 -18.86
CA LYS A 26 -9.19 12.18 -19.70
C LYS A 26 -8.30 13.27 -20.30
N VAL A 27 -7.00 13.11 -20.13
CA VAL A 27 -5.97 13.91 -20.80
C VAL A 27 -5.63 13.17 -22.09
N ASP A 28 -6.07 13.72 -23.22
CA ASP A 28 -5.78 13.16 -24.56
C ASP A 28 -4.68 13.96 -25.26
N CYS A 29 -4.67 15.27 -25.06
CA CYS A 29 -3.78 16.18 -25.75
C CYS A 29 -2.74 16.79 -24.80
N MET A 30 -1.58 17.16 -25.35
CA MET A 30 -0.47 17.72 -24.57
C MET A 30 -0.80 19.09 -23.96
N GLU A 31 -1.72 19.86 -24.55
CA GLU A 31 -2.13 21.17 -24.04
C GLU A 31 -2.88 21.06 -22.70
N SER A 32 -3.48 19.89 -22.45
CA SER A 32 -4.13 19.59 -21.16
C SER A 32 -3.15 19.09 -20.09
N LEU A 33 -1.89 18.85 -20.48
CA LEU A 33 -0.80 18.46 -19.58
C LEU A 33 -0.02 19.71 -19.15
N GLN A 34 0.02 19.96 -17.85
CA GLN A 34 0.74 21.06 -17.23
C GLN A 34 1.95 20.49 -16.51
N SER A 35 3.09 21.14 -16.68
CA SER A 35 4.33 20.74 -16.01
C SER A 35 4.19 20.98 -14.49
N GLY A 36 4.57 19.99 -13.69
CA GLY A 36 4.48 20.06 -12.23
C GLY A 36 3.14 19.64 -11.64
N GLU A 37 2.13 19.34 -12.47
CA GLU A 37 0.84 18.85 -11.99
C GLU A 37 0.80 17.33 -11.80
N GLN A 38 -0.15 16.87 -10.98
CA GLN A 38 -0.34 15.45 -10.70
C GLN A 38 -1.36 14.84 -11.64
N TYR A 39 -1.06 13.62 -12.11
CA TYR A 39 -1.89 12.89 -13.05
C TYR A 39 -2.03 11.42 -12.65
N VAL A 40 -3.17 10.82 -12.99
CA VAL A 40 -3.47 9.40 -12.71
C VAL A 40 -3.29 8.61 -13.99
N ALA A 41 -2.34 7.67 -13.99
CA ALA A 41 -2.14 6.73 -15.08
C ALA A 41 -3.06 5.52 -14.93
N ALA A 42 -3.75 5.15 -16.01
CA ALA A 42 -4.65 4.00 -16.06
C ALA A 42 -4.35 3.09 -17.26
N GLY A 43 -4.50 1.78 -17.04
CA GLY A 43 -4.40 0.75 -18.08
C GLY A 43 -5.72 0.56 -18.84
N LYS A 44 -6.24 -0.67 -18.85
CA LYS A 44 -7.56 -1.01 -19.40
C LYS A 44 -8.72 -0.61 -18.46
N GLU A 45 -8.39 -0.20 -17.24
CA GLU A 45 -9.38 0.14 -16.22
C GLU A 45 -9.97 1.55 -16.41
N ARG A 46 -11.19 1.74 -15.87
CA ARG A 46 -11.87 3.03 -15.84
C ARG A 46 -11.42 3.84 -14.62
N PHE A 47 -11.50 5.16 -14.72
CA PHE A 47 -11.23 6.06 -13.60
C PHE A 47 -12.13 5.73 -12.39
N LYS A 48 -11.54 5.56 -11.22
CA LYS A 48 -12.25 5.33 -9.96
C LYS A 48 -12.25 6.63 -9.16
N LYS A 49 -13.40 7.09 -8.68
CA LYS A 49 -13.45 8.34 -7.91
C LYS A 49 -12.89 8.10 -6.50
N LEU A 50 -11.64 8.50 -6.29
CA LEU A 50 -10.91 8.40 -5.03
C LEU A 50 -10.16 9.72 -4.76
N ASP A 51 -9.74 9.94 -3.53
CA ASP A 51 -8.88 11.07 -3.20
C ASP A 51 -7.42 10.76 -3.57
N TYR A 52 -7.13 10.81 -4.87
CA TYR A 52 -5.80 10.50 -5.42
C TYR A 52 -4.68 11.38 -4.86
N LEU A 53 -4.99 12.60 -4.40
CA LEU A 53 -4.01 13.52 -3.81
C LEU A 53 -3.50 13.01 -2.46
N GLN A 54 -4.33 12.26 -1.74
CA GLN A 54 -3.97 11.65 -0.46
C GLN A 54 -3.33 10.27 -0.59
N ILE A 55 -3.56 9.58 -1.72
CA ILE A 55 -3.00 8.24 -2.01
C ILE A 55 -1.54 8.31 -2.41
N ALA A 56 -1.13 9.39 -3.11
CA ALA A 56 0.27 9.61 -3.42
C ALA A 56 1.07 9.36 -2.14
N PRO A 57 2.14 8.55 -2.19
CA PRO A 57 2.88 8.23 -0.99
C PRO A 57 3.31 9.56 -0.41
N ARG A 58 2.67 9.99 0.69
CA ARG A 58 3.37 10.83 1.63
C ARG A 58 4.65 10.05 1.81
N LYS A 59 5.80 10.63 1.43
CA LYS A 59 7.11 10.15 1.93
C LYS A 59 6.76 9.75 3.33
N LYS A 60 6.82 8.44 3.65
CA LYS A 60 6.49 8.00 5.00
C LYS A 60 7.36 8.94 5.80
N LYS A 61 6.79 9.96 6.46
CA LYS A 61 7.48 10.58 7.56
C LYS A 61 7.67 9.32 8.35
N MET A 62 8.91 8.80 8.37
CA MET A 62 9.30 7.82 9.37
C MET A 62 8.59 8.38 10.56
N MET A 63 7.53 7.69 11.01
CA MET A 63 6.83 8.16 12.19
C MET A 63 7.99 8.30 13.12
N GLN A 64 8.31 9.53 13.51
CA GLN A 64 9.41 9.74 14.42
C GLN A 64 8.98 8.80 15.52
N THR A 65 9.74 7.73 15.65
CA THR A 65 9.75 6.93 16.84
C THR A 65 10.33 7.91 17.85
N LEU A 66 9.55 8.93 18.24
CA LEU A 66 9.33 9.18 19.64
C LEU A 66 9.21 7.77 20.17
N PRO A 67 10.14 7.31 21.01
CA PRO A 67 9.92 6.06 21.68
C PRO A 67 8.56 6.24 22.35
N LEU A 68 7.52 5.67 21.74
CA LEU A 68 6.39 5.22 22.49
C LEU A 68 7.09 4.36 23.52
N GLN A 69 7.16 4.87 24.74
CA GLN A 69 7.49 4.12 25.93
C GLN A 69 6.39 3.05 25.99
N VAL A 70 6.50 2.04 25.13
CA VAL A 70 5.67 0.85 25.17
C VAL A 70 6.20 0.16 26.39
N LYS A 71 5.67 0.59 27.55
CA LYS A 71 5.85 -0.10 28.80
C LYS A 71 5.47 -1.54 28.49
N PRO A 72 6.41 -2.49 28.59
CA PRO A 72 6.11 -3.88 28.28
C PRO A 72 4.86 -4.24 29.08
N LEU A 73 3.82 -4.72 28.40
CA LEU A 73 2.71 -5.31 29.11
C LEU A 73 3.31 -6.38 30.03
N PRO A 74 2.87 -6.45 31.30
CA PRO A 74 3.39 -7.45 32.22
C PRO A 74 3.29 -8.82 31.53
N PRO A 75 4.36 -9.64 31.58
CA PRO A 75 4.35 -10.93 30.91
C PRO A 75 3.11 -11.69 31.39
N ASN A 76 2.30 -12.13 30.42
CA ASN A 76 1.09 -12.85 30.69
C ASN A 76 1.49 -14.17 31.37
N ARG A 77 1.37 -14.24 32.70
CA ARG A 77 1.82 -15.39 33.49
C ARG A 77 0.78 -16.50 33.39
N ILE A 78 0.77 -17.15 32.23
CA ILE A 78 -0.05 -18.33 32.00
C ILE A 78 0.48 -19.43 32.93
N ILE A 79 -0.27 -19.70 34.01
CA ILE A 79 0.00 -20.82 34.91
C ILE A 79 -0.61 -22.06 34.27
N VAL A 80 0.23 -22.84 33.61
CA VAL A 80 -0.13 -24.13 33.03
C VAL A 80 0.71 -25.23 33.66
N SER A 81 0.22 -26.47 33.59
CA SER A 81 1.00 -27.62 34.05
C SER A 81 2.34 -27.68 33.32
N ALA A 82 3.38 -28.22 33.97
CA ALA A 82 4.69 -28.41 33.35
C ALA A 82 4.65 -29.26 32.06
N ARG A 83 3.56 -30.01 31.82
CA ARG A 83 3.32 -30.74 30.56
C ARG A 83 3.05 -29.81 29.39
N PHE A 84 2.42 -28.65 29.62
CA PHE A 84 2.05 -27.68 28.59
C PHE A 84 3.21 -26.74 28.22
N LEU A 85 4.18 -26.57 29.14
CA LEU A 85 5.41 -25.80 28.88
C LEU A 85 6.48 -26.62 28.16
N LYS A 86 6.34 -27.95 28.12
CA LYS A 86 7.29 -28.81 27.42
C LYS A 86 6.98 -28.74 25.92
N PRO A 87 7.99 -28.48 25.06
CA PRO A 87 7.84 -28.66 23.62
C PRO A 87 7.31 -30.08 23.37
N ILE A 88 6.18 -30.19 22.69
CA ILE A 88 5.60 -31.50 22.40
C ILE A 88 6.55 -32.18 21.42
N LYS A 89 7.18 -33.27 21.89
CA LYS A 89 8.17 -34.02 21.11
C LYS A 89 7.52 -34.99 20.11
N GLU A 90 6.21 -35.19 20.23
CA GLU A 90 5.44 -36.14 19.44
C GLU A 90 4.56 -35.41 18.40
N PRO A 91 4.41 -35.96 17.19
CA PRO A 91 3.53 -35.37 16.18
C PRO A 91 2.09 -35.32 16.70
N CYS A 92 1.57 -34.10 16.86
CA CYS A 92 0.20 -33.86 17.28
C CYS A 92 -0.70 -33.83 16.03
N PRO A 93 -1.74 -34.67 15.92
CA PRO A 93 -2.68 -34.55 14.82
C PRO A 93 -3.47 -33.24 14.95
N ILE A 94 -3.30 -32.35 13.97
CA ILE A 94 -4.15 -31.18 13.80
C ILE A 94 -5.29 -31.62 12.89
N PHE A 95 -6.51 -31.71 13.43
CA PHE A 95 -7.70 -31.90 12.61
C PHE A 95 -8.05 -30.56 11.97
N VAL A 96 -7.99 -30.52 10.65
CA VAL A 96 -8.41 -29.39 9.82
C VAL A 96 -9.79 -29.69 9.26
#